data_AF-A0A1R4LNW6-F1
#
_entry.id   AF-A0A1R4LNW6-F1
#
_cell.length_a   1.000
_cell.length_b   1.000
_cell.length_c   1.000
_cell.angle_alpha   90.00
_cell.angle_beta   90.00
_cell.angle_gamma   90.00
#
_symmetry.space_group_name_H-M   'P 1'
#
loop_
_entity.id
_entity.type
_entity.pdbx_description
1 polymer ?
#
loop_
_entity_poly.entity_id
_entity_poly.type
_entity_poly.pdbx_seq_one_letter_code
_entity_poly.pdbx_strand_id
1 'polypeptide(L)'
;MSKLVLKSAYELEIQPVKIKGMERHGLNFFLCHDSCSVGAQCKHCHTIVWVNGRLNFILSENLPANIPSSGESYRKYCRDKISRFLLSIPPCPCCGKLDYNKFINNVEYPRFMDGSELKNVSYNTEIINVDPKKIEVWFWDGK
;
A
#
# COMPACT_ATOMS: atom_id res chain seq x y z
N MET A 1 -17.24 -14.69 -2.75
CA MET A 1 -16.16 -14.60 -1.74
C MET A 1 -15.00 -13.89 -2.40
N SER A 2 -14.72 -12.65 -2.01
CA SER A 2 -13.55 -11.91 -2.50
C SER A 2 -12.29 -12.66 -2.11
N LYS A 3 -11.38 -12.91 -3.06
CA LYS A 3 -10.26 -13.84 -2.86
C LYS A 3 -8.95 -13.07 -2.88
N LEU A 4 -8.14 -13.25 -1.83
CA LEU A 4 -6.73 -12.88 -1.85
C LEU A 4 -5.99 -13.82 -2.82
N VAL A 5 -5.27 -13.23 -3.76
CA VAL A 5 -4.48 -13.97 -4.75
C VAL A 5 -3.06 -13.41 -4.80
N LEU A 6 -2.11 -14.24 -5.21
CA LEU A 6 -0.77 -13.77 -5.53
C LEU A 6 -0.76 -13.26 -6.97
N LYS A 7 -0.11 -12.13 -7.20
CA LYS A 7 0.20 -11.57 -8.51
C LYS A 7 1.65 -11.14 -8.56
N SER A 8 2.24 -11.11 -9.74
CA SER A 8 3.55 -10.48 -9.88
C SER A 8 3.47 -8.99 -9.56
N ALA A 9 4.51 -8.43 -8.95
CA ALA A 9 4.60 -7.00 -8.69
C ALA A 9 4.50 -6.19 -10.00
N TYR A 10 4.98 -6.77 -11.11
CA TYR A 10 4.89 -6.20 -12.45
C TYR A 10 3.45 -5.97 -12.92
N GLU A 11 2.55 -6.95 -12.73
CA GLU A 11 1.13 -6.82 -13.10
C GLU A 11 0.39 -5.70 -12.36
N LEU A 12 0.94 -5.29 -11.21
CA LEU A 12 0.38 -4.26 -10.35
C LEU A 12 1.16 -2.95 -10.40
N GLU A 13 2.15 -2.85 -11.29
CA GLU A 13 3.03 -1.67 -11.44
C GLU A 13 3.73 -1.29 -10.13
N ILE A 14 4.06 -2.29 -9.32
CA ILE A 14 4.81 -2.15 -8.08
C ILE A 14 6.28 -2.42 -8.38
N GLN A 15 7.15 -1.50 -7.96
CA GLN A 15 8.59 -1.64 -8.07
C GLN A 15 9.16 -2.16 -6.74
N PRO A 16 9.52 -3.45 -6.65
CA PRO A 16 10.27 -3.97 -5.52
C PRO A 16 11.70 -3.47 -5.61
N VAL A 17 12.26 -3.06 -4.48
CA VAL A 17 13.61 -2.53 -4.41
C VAL A 17 14.31 -2.98 -3.14
N LYS A 18 15.65 -2.99 -3.19
CA LYS A 18 16.48 -2.91 -1.98
C LYS A 18 17.05 -1.51 -1.87
N ILE A 19 17.17 -1.02 -0.65
CA ILE A 19 17.79 0.28 -0.38
C ILE A 19 19.23 0.04 0.06
N LYS A 20 20.18 0.70 -0.59
CA LYS A 20 21.60 0.52 -0.29
C LYS A 20 21.90 0.93 1.15
N GLY A 21 22.64 0.10 1.89
CA GLY A 21 22.90 0.27 3.32
C GLY A 21 21.74 -0.13 4.25
N MET A 22 20.61 -0.57 3.68
CA MET A 22 19.44 -1.07 4.41
C MET A 22 18.99 -2.45 3.91
N GLU A 23 19.81 -3.16 3.14
CA GLU A 23 19.46 -4.40 2.45
C GLU A 23 19.04 -5.52 3.41
N ARG A 24 19.57 -5.49 4.65
CA ARG A 24 19.22 -6.44 5.72
C ARG A 24 17.74 -6.38 6.12
N HIS A 25 17.09 -5.25 5.92
CA HIS A 25 15.66 -5.05 6.22
C HIS A 25 14.76 -5.68 5.13
N GLY A 26 15.37 -6.10 4.02
CA GLY A 26 14.70 -6.78 2.92
C GLY A 26 14.19 -5.82 1.85
N LEU A 27 13.12 -6.23 1.17
CA LEU A 27 12.51 -5.44 0.11
C LEU A 27 11.67 -4.29 0.68
N ASN A 28 11.69 -3.19 -0.06
CA ASN A 28 10.67 -2.15 0.02
C ASN A 28 9.94 -2.09 -1.34
N PHE A 29 8.79 -1.41 -1.39
CA PHE A 29 7.91 -1.40 -2.55
C PHE A 29 7.52 0.04 -2.88
N PHE A 30 7.86 0.47 -4.08
CA PHE A 30 7.53 1.79 -4.61
C PHE A 30 6.45 1.66 -5.68
N LEU A 31 5.65 2.71 -5.81
CA LEU A 31 4.63 2.80 -6.85
C LEU A 31 5.03 3.87 -7.85
N CYS A 32 4.83 3.58 -9.14
CA CYS A 32 4.91 4.60 -10.18
C CYS A 32 3.79 5.64 -9.99
N HIS A 33 4.02 6.87 -10.47
CA HIS A 33 3.07 7.98 -10.33
C HIS A 33 1.66 7.64 -10.87
N ASP A 34 1.60 6.89 -11.96
CA ASP A 34 0.34 6.57 -12.64
C ASP A 34 -0.29 5.25 -12.15
N SER A 35 0.34 4.58 -11.18
CA SER A 35 -0.15 3.30 -10.69
C SER A 35 -1.51 3.44 -10.04
N CYS A 36 -2.41 2.53 -10.42
CA CYS A 36 -3.71 2.41 -9.74
C CYS A 36 -3.62 1.58 -8.45
N SER A 37 -2.45 0.99 -8.16
CA SER A 37 -2.26 0.14 -7.00
C SER A 37 -2.09 0.98 -5.73
N VAL A 38 -2.76 0.56 -4.66
CA VAL A 38 -2.55 1.06 -3.30
C VAL A 38 -2.52 -0.11 -2.34
N GLY A 39 -1.89 0.05 -1.19
CA GLY A 39 -1.64 -1.04 -0.25
C GLY A 39 -2.20 -0.77 1.14
N ALA A 40 -2.53 -1.85 1.83
CA ALA A 40 -2.76 -1.88 3.26
C ALA A 40 -1.70 -2.76 3.91
N GLN A 41 -0.88 -2.20 4.80
CA GLN A 41 0.17 -2.94 5.47
C GLN A 41 -0.26 -3.35 6.88
N CYS A 42 -0.16 -4.65 7.14
CA CYS A 42 -0.49 -5.24 8.44
C CYS A 42 0.44 -4.67 9.52
N LYS A 43 -0.13 -4.34 10.68
CA LYS A 43 0.62 -3.85 11.83
C LYS A 43 1.51 -4.91 12.47
N HIS A 44 1.14 -6.18 12.34
CA HIS A 44 1.75 -7.28 13.11
C HIS A 44 2.86 -8.03 12.38
N CYS A 45 2.68 -8.32 11.09
CA CYS A 45 3.64 -9.08 10.28
C CYS A 45 4.12 -8.30 9.06
N HIS A 46 3.69 -7.04 8.91
CA HIS A 46 4.13 -6.11 7.86
C HIS A 46 3.87 -6.54 6.42
N THR A 47 3.13 -7.64 6.23
CA THR A 47 2.59 -8.05 4.94
C THR A 47 1.68 -6.96 4.38
N ILE A 48 1.85 -6.66 3.10
CA ILE A 48 1.06 -5.69 2.36
C ILE A 48 0.02 -6.45 1.54
N VAL A 49 -1.24 -6.02 1.61
CA VAL A 49 -2.28 -6.41 0.68
C VAL A 49 -2.52 -5.24 -0.27
N TRP A 50 -2.31 -5.48 -1.56
CA TRP A 50 -2.52 -4.50 -2.62
C TRP A 50 -3.94 -4.59 -3.17
N VAL A 51 -4.46 -3.46 -3.61
CA VAL A 51 -5.75 -3.33 -4.28
C VAL A 51 -5.63 -2.36 -5.44
N ASN A 52 -6.57 -2.44 -6.39
CA ASN A 52 -6.76 -1.35 -7.34
C ASN A 52 -7.59 -0.23 -6.67
N GLY A 53 -6.93 0.90 -6.35
CA GLY A 53 -7.55 2.03 -5.67
C GLY A 53 -8.66 2.72 -6.48
N ARG A 54 -8.65 2.60 -7.82
CA ARG A 54 -9.70 3.16 -8.68
C ARG A 54 -10.96 2.30 -8.74
N LEU A 55 -10.83 1.00 -8.47
CA LEU A 55 -11.95 0.05 -8.47
C LEU A 55 -12.50 -0.20 -7.06
N ASN A 56 -11.75 0.16 -6.02
CA ASN A 56 -12.20 0.00 -4.64
C ASN A 56 -13.30 1.02 -4.32
N PHE A 57 -14.50 0.54 -3.98
CA PHE A 57 -15.70 1.35 -3.76
C PHE A 57 -15.56 2.43 -2.68
N ILE A 58 -14.69 2.21 -1.67
CA ILE A 58 -14.42 3.19 -0.60
C ILE A 58 -13.50 4.27 -1.13
N LEU A 59 -12.41 3.88 -1.79
CA LEU A 59 -11.40 4.83 -2.26
C LEU A 59 -11.88 5.65 -3.46
N SER A 60 -12.72 5.06 -4.31
CA SER A 60 -13.29 5.68 -5.51
C SER A 60 -14.60 6.44 -5.25
N GLU A 61 -15.02 6.58 -3.99
CA GLU A 61 -16.25 7.29 -3.65
C GLU A 61 -16.19 8.77 -4.07
N ASN A 62 -17.29 9.27 -4.61
CA ASN A 62 -17.42 10.69 -4.97
C ASN A 62 -17.33 11.57 -3.71
N LEU A 63 -16.73 12.75 -3.85
CA LEU A 63 -16.72 13.74 -2.79
C LEU A 63 -18.17 14.17 -2.49
N PRO A 64 -18.67 14.05 -1.24
CA PRO A 64 -20.02 14.50 -0.90
C PRO A 64 -20.15 16.01 -1.11
N ALA A 65 -21.31 16.46 -1.60
CA ALA A 65 -21.53 17.87 -1.97
C ALA A 65 -21.34 18.86 -0.80
N ASN A 66 -21.47 18.38 0.44
CA ASN A 66 -21.29 19.19 1.65
C ASN A 66 -19.83 19.25 2.16
N ILE A 67 -18.89 18.53 1.53
CA ILE A 67 -17.47 18.55 1.90
C ILE A 67 -16.73 19.47 0.93
N PRO A 68 -16.01 20.50 1.42
CA PRO A 68 -15.22 21.36 0.55
C PRO A 68 -14.08 20.56 -0.11
N SER A 69 -13.58 21.03 -1.25
CA SER A 69 -12.47 20.41 -1.98
C SER A 69 -11.10 20.56 -1.30
N SER A 70 -11.03 21.33 -0.21
CA SER A 70 -9.80 21.57 0.54
C SER A 70 -10.10 21.96 2.00
N GLY A 71 -9.05 22.10 2.81
CA GLY A 71 -9.17 22.47 4.22
C GLY A 71 -9.33 21.30 5.18
N GLU A 72 -9.66 21.60 6.43
CA GLU A 72 -9.67 20.62 7.51
C GLU A 72 -10.74 19.55 7.34
N SER A 73 -11.96 19.94 6.95
CA SER A 73 -13.07 19.01 6.68
C SER A 73 -12.71 18.04 5.56
N TYR A 74 -12.07 18.51 4.49
CA TYR A 74 -11.56 17.66 3.41
C TYR A 74 -10.50 16.67 3.92
N ARG A 75 -9.51 17.15 4.70
CA ARG A 75 -8.48 16.28 5.28
C ARG A 75 -9.07 15.23 6.22
N LYS A 76 -10.07 15.60 7.03
CA LYS A 76 -10.79 14.68 7.92
C LYS A 76 -11.53 13.61 7.12
N TYR A 77 -12.20 14.01 6.04
CA TYR A 77 -12.86 13.08 5.12
C TYR A 77 -11.86 12.09 4.49
N CYS A 78 -10.72 12.57 3.98
CA CYS A 78 -9.69 11.70 3.42
C CYS A 78 -9.13 10.71 4.45
N ARG A 79 -8.90 11.13 5.70
CA ARG A 79 -8.46 10.23 6.79
C ARG A 79 -9.52 9.18 7.12
N ASP A 80 -10.78 9.58 7.20
CA ASP A 80 -11.89 8.65 7.43
C ASP A 80 -12.00 7.61 6.32
N LYS A 81 -11.93 8.04 5.06
CA LYS A 81 -11.91 7.17 3.89
C LYS A 81 -10.78 6.14 3.95
N ILE A 82 -9.56 6.57 4.28
CA ILE A 82 -8.41 5.68 4.46
C ILE A 82 -8.67 4.69 5.61
N SER A 83 -9.22 5.14 6.73
CA SER A 83 -9.56 4.29 7.87
C SER A 83 -10.57 3.19 7.49
N ARG A 84 -11.67 3.58 6.82
CA ARG A 84 -12.68 2.64 6.30
C ARG A 84 -12.06 1.64 5.32
N PHE A 85 -11.18 2.11 4.43
CA PHE A 85 -10.45 1.25 3.52
C PHE A 85 -9.63 0.20 4.28
N LEU A 86 -8.80 0.60 5.24
CA LEU A 86 -7.97 -0.32 6.01
C LEU A 86 -8.79 -1.36 6.79
N LEU A 87 -9.96 -0.98 7.30
CA LEU A 87 -10.90 -1.89 7.98
C LEU A 87 -11.63 -2.84 7.02
N SER A 88 -11.72 -2.49 5.74
CA SER A 88 -12.39 -3.31 4.72
C SER A 88 -11.53 -4.46 4.19
N ILE A 89 -10.22 -4.41 4.42
CA ILE A 89 -9.29 -5.41 3.91
C ILE A 89 -9.56 -6.77 4.59
N PRO A 90 -9.54 -7.89 3.83
CA PRO A 90 -9.68 -9.21 4.40
C PRO A 90 -8.57 -9.54 5.43
N PRO A 91 -8.75 -10.59 6.25
CA PRO A 91 -7.72 -11.04 7.18
C PRO A 91 -6.36 -11.21 6.51
N CYS A 92 -5.30 -10.78 7.19
CA CYS A 92 -3.95 -10.85 6.65
C CYS A 92 -3.60 -12.28 6.21
N PRO A 93 -3.16 -12.50 4.95
CA PRO A 93 -2.87 -13.85 4.46
C PRO A 93 -1.69 -14.50 5.17
N CYS A 94 -0.84 -13.72 5.85
CA CYS A 94 0.32 -14.23 6.58
C CYS A 94 0.00 -14.56 8.05
N CYS A 95 -0.75 -13.71 8.76
CA CYS A 95 -0.99 -13.88 10.21
C CYS A 95 -2.45 -13.95 10.64
N GLY A 96 -3.41 -13.85 9.71
CA GLY A 96 -4.86 -13.94 9.97
C GLY A 96 -5.47 -12.73 10.68
N LYS A 97 -4.69 -11.71 11.05
CA LYS A 97 -5.19 -10.52 11.78
C LYS A 97 -5.80 -9.48 10.84
N LEU A 98 -6.76 -8.71 11.36
CA LEU A 98 -7.47 -7.63 10.67
C LEU A 98 -6.93 -6.22 10.99
N ASP A 99 -5.81 -6.11 11.70
CA ASP A 99 -5.22 -4.83 12.10
C ASP A 99 -4.21 -4.34 11.05
N TYR A 100 -4.73 -3.62 10.04
CA TYR A 100 -3.94 -2.85 9.09
C TYR A 100 -3.91 -1.39 9.51
N ASN A 101 -2.71 -0.83 9.66
CA ASN A 101 -2.56 0.52 10.22
C ASN A 101 -1.75 1.48 9.33
N LYS A 102 -1.35 1.04 8.13
CA LYS A 102 -0.59 1.88 7.20
C LYS A 102 -1.15 1.73 5.80
N PHE A 103 -1.58 2.86 5.25
CA PHE A 103 -2.02 2.98 3.87
C PHE A 103 -0.81 3.31 2.99
N ILE A 104 -0.66 2.59 1.90
CA ILE A 104 0.48 2.69 0.99
C ILE A 104 0.00 3.27 -0.33
N ASN A 105 0.65 4.32 -0.80
CA ASN A 105 0.44 4.91 -2.13
C ASN A 105 1.79 5.42 -2.68
N ASN A 106 1.76 6.24 -3.73
CA ASN A 106 2.96 6.82 -4.34
C ASN A 106 3.67 7.88 -3.47
N VAL A 107 3.11 8.26 -2.32
CA VAL A 107 3.68 9.25 -1.39
C VAL A 107 4.00 8.63 -0.02
N GLU A 108 3.15 7.73 0.46
CA GLU A 108 3.27 7.02 1.73
C GLU A 108 3.89 5.63 1.49
N TYR A 109 5.20 5.52 1.68
CA TYR A 109 5.95 4.28 1.46
C TYR A 109 5.72 3.24 2.56
N PRO A 110 5.81 1.93 2.26
CA PRO A 110 5.64 0.89 3.27
C PRO A 110 6.84 0.78 4.21
N ARG A 111 6.59 0.17 5.38
CA ARG A 111 7.67 -0.40 6.19
C ARG A 111 8.34 -1.54 5.44
N PHE A 112 9.58 -1.81 5.78
CA PHE A 112 10.25 -3.04 5.40
C PHE A 112 9.55 -4.28 5.99
N MET A 113 9.92 -5.46 5.49
CA MET A 113 9.32 -6.73 5.91
C MET A 113 9.55 -7.04 7.40
N ASP A 114 10.62 -6.51 7.99
CA ASP A 114 10.92 -6.62 9.42
C ASP A 114 10.24 -5.54 10.29
N GLY A 115 9.44 -4.66 9.67
CA GLY A 115 8.72 -3.58 10.34
C GLY A 115 9.50 -2.29 10.51
N SER A 116 10.78 -2.26 10.11
CA SER A 116 11.55 -1.02 10.14
C SER A 116 10.94 0.01 9.17
N GLU A 117 10.88 1.27 9.62
CA GLU A 117 10.37 2.37 8.80
C GLU A 117 11.46 2.84 7.84
N LEU A 118 11.05 3.13 6.60
CA LEU A 118 11.91 3.79 5.62
C LEU A 118 12.02 5.28 5.98
N LYS A 119 12.93 5.60 6.90
CA LYS A 119 13.21 6.98 7.32
C LYS A 119 14.22 7.61 6.36
N ASN A 120 14.05 8.89 6.05
CA ASN A 120 15.04 9.71 5.35
C ASN A 120 15.37 9.25 3.92
N VAL A 121 14.35 8.93 3.10
CA VAL A 121 14.56 8.86 1.66
C VAL A 121 14.94 10.26 1.19
N SER A 122 16.22 10.44 0.84
CA SER A 122 16.73 11.67 0.24
C SER A 122 16.95 11.43 -1.25
N TYR A 123 17.22 12.49 -2.00
CA TYR A 123 17.61 12.38 -3.40
C TYR A 123 18.86 11.50 -3.63
N ASN A 124 19.68 11.30 -2.59
CA ASN A 124 20.88 10.45 -2.62
C ASN A 124 20.62 9.00 -2.21
N THR A 125 19.39 8.62 -1.89
CA THR A 125 19.10 7.24 -1.51
C THR A 125 19.29 6.34 -2.73
N GLU A 126 20.36 5.55 -2.71
CA GLU A 126 20.65 4.59 -3.78
C GLU A 126 19.69 3.40 -3.70
N ILE A 127 19.00 3.16 -4.81
CA ILE A 127 17.99 2.11 -4.96
C ILE A 127 18.57 1.02 -5.86
N ILE A 128 18.49 -0.22 -5.39
CA ILE A 128 18.83 -1.41 -6.17
C ILE A 128 17.52 -2.03 -6.64
N ASN A 129 17.23 -1.87 -7.93
CA ASN A 129 16.01 -2.40 -8.53
C ASN A 129 16.02 -3.94 -8.51
N VAL A 130 14.87 -4.50 -8.13
CA VAL A 130 14.61 -5.94 -8.23
C VAL A 130 13.63 -6.16 -9.37
N ASP A 131 13.83 -7.24 -10.13
CA ASP A 131 12.95 -7.58 -11.25
C ASP A 131 11.51 -7.81 -10.74
N PRO A 132 10.54 -6.94 -11.08
CA PRO A 132 9.17 -7.02 -10.58
C PRO A 132 8.42 -8.27 -11.07
N LYS A 133 8.90 -8.93 -12.13
CA LYS A 133 8.31 -10.19 -12.63
C LYS A 133 8.66 -11.39 -11.76
N LYS A 134 9.68 -11.28 -10.90
CA LYS A 134 10.15 -12.35 -10.01
C LYS A 134 9.62 -12.24 -8.58
N ILE A 135 8.87 -11.18 -8.28
CA ILE A 135 8.34 -10.93 -6.94
C ILE A 135 6.83 -11.05 -7.00
N GLU A 136 6.28 -11.93 -6.16
CA GLU A 136 4.84 -12.04 -5.96
C GLU A 136 4.40 -11.21 -4.76
N VAL A 137 3.22 -10.62 -4.87
CA VAL A 137 2.59 -9.83 -3.82
C VAL A 137 1.11 -10.19 -3.69
N TRP A 138 0.57 -10.01 -2.48
CA TRP A 138 -0.84 -10.27 -2.21
C TRP A 138 -1.72 -9.18 -2.81
N PHE A 139 -2.73 -9.60 -3.57
CA PHE A 139 -3.72 -8.73 -4.18
C PHE A 139 -5.12 -9.12 -3.72
N TRP A 140 -5.94 -8.12 -3.40
CA TRP A 140 -7.36 -8.26 -3.13
C TRP A 140 -8.16 -7.53 -4.22
N ASP A 141 -9.11 -8.24 -4.82
CA ASP A 141 -9.93 -7.76 -5.92
C ASP A 141 -11.05 -6.79 -5.50
N GLY A 142 -11.26 -6.61 -4.19
CA GLY A 142 -12.07 -5.50 -3.66
C GLY A 142 -13.55 -5.55 -4.01
N LYS A 143 -14.07 -6.71 -4.43
CA LYS A 143 -15.49 -6.96 -4.74
C LYS A 143 -16.27 -7.41 -3.52
#